data_AF-A0A3Q2X3T2-F1
#
_entry.id   AF-A0A3Q2X3T2-F1
#
_cell.length_a   1.000
_cell.length_b   1.000
_cell.length_c   1.000
_cell.angle_alpha   90.00
_cell.angle_beta   90.00
_cell.angle_gamma   90.00
#
_symmetry.space_group_name_H-M   'P 1'
#
loop_
_entity.id
_entity.type
_entity.pdbx_description
1 polymer ?
#
loop_
_entity_poly.entity_id
_entity_poly.type
_entity_poly.pdbx_seq_one_letter_code
_entity_poly.pdbx_strand_id
1 'polypeptide(L)'
;MLMGFLYILLTGLLGALWDRVTAFGGVRLVDGDNNCSGRVEVLRHKEWGTVCDYGWDFRAADVVCLELGCGLAENVHNGLRFRKASGPIWLHQVQCSGQESSLLHCSVVLNSNLHCTHENDASVKCSGTLLTPILTLMSPHTVFFPGESVRFVCRVLLGHHLSDFHLYKNGVSTPLVTQRADQTQNMMELTLSDVETFHQGSYSCGYRIKSGFPTRLLSSPPSNAINITVVELLTPQHWYNTSAEAPAGSVIKGQSFNITCSTLQQYPGGSFQLRLIRSNGTVRQTLPALTPSVTFTFPNAQSSNEGYYYCLYRVQLGGRTFVSRESQPLPIAVRDPDPILSPMGISWLVSGLTFVVALIIIVIVAKVLCNKERKPSELERETRTCVDNTYIALSTNKL
;
A
#
# COMPACT_ATOMS: atom_id res chain seq x y z
N MET A 1 -25.95 -71.28 -38.57
CA MET A 1 -27.23 -70.52 -38.49
C MET A 1 -27.40 -69.80 -37.14
N LEU A 2 -27.39 -70.50 -35.98
CA LEU A 2 -27.61 -69.86 -34.66
C LEU A 2 -26.69 -68.65 -34.34
N MET A 3 -25.39 -68.71 -34.63
CA MET A 3 -24.45 -67.62 -34.33
C MET A 3 -24.80 -66.29 -35.02
N GLY A 4 -25.40 -66.34 -36.23
CA GLY A 4 -25.86 -65.13 -36.93
C GLY A 4 -27.09 -64.50 -36.26
N PHE A 5 -28.04 -65.32 -35.81
CA PHE A 5 -29.20 -64.85 -35.05
C PHE A 5 -28.80 -64.25 -33.70
N LEU A 6 -27.83 -64.85 -33.00
CA LEU A 6 -27.34 -64.31 -31.73
C LEU A 6 -26.60 -62.97 -31.92
N TYR A 7 -25.82 -62.82 -33.01
CA TYR A 7 -25.18 -61.55 -33.34
C TYR A 7 -26.22 -60.46 -33.66
N ILE A 8 -27.23 -60.76 -34.49
CA ILE A 8 -28.31 -59.83 -34.82
C ILE A 8 -29.10 -59.42 -33.56
N LEU A 9 -29.40 -60.38 -32.67
CA LEU A 9 -30.03 -60.11 -31.39
C LEU A 9 -29.15 -59.24 -30.48
N LEU A 10 -27.84 -59.48 -30.39
CA LEU A 10 -26.93 -58.63 -29.63
C LEU A 10 -26.84 -57.22 -30.22
N THR A 11 -26.73 -57.06 -31.54
CA THR A 11 -26.71 -55.73 -32.18
C THR A 11 -28.05 -55.01 -32.06
N GLY A 12 -29.17 -55.74 -32.08
CA GLY A 12 -30.51 -55.20 -31.85
C GLY A 12 -30.74 -54.78 -30.39
N LEU A 13 -30.26 -55.57 -29.43
CA LEU A 13 -30.29 -55.23 -28.00
C LEU A 13 -29.33 -54.06 -27.67
N LEU A 14 -28.13 -54.02 -28.25
CA LEU A 14 -27.21 -52.90 -28.12
C LEU A 14 -27.78 -51.62 -28.76
N GLY A 15 -28.42 -51.72 -29.93
CA GLY A 15 -29.15 -50.61 -30.55
C GLY A 15 -30.30 -50.10 -29.67
N ALA A 16 -31.14 -51.02 -29.16
CA ALA A 16 -32.24 -50.70 -28.26
C ALA A 16 -31.78 -50.22 -26.86
N LEU A 17 -30.54 -50.49 -26.46
CA LEU A 17 -29.90 -49.93 -25.26
C LEU A 17 -29.30 -48.54 -25.52
N TRP A 18 -28.88 -48.23 -26.75
CA TRP A 18 -28.40 -46.89 -27.13
C TRP A 18 -29.56 -45.91 -27.38
N ASP A 19 -30.69 -46.36 -27.94
CA ASP A 19 -31.92 -45.55 -28.07
C ASP A 19 -32.63 -45.24 -26.73
N ARG A 20 -32.14 -45.79 -25.59
CA ARG A 20 -32.62 -45.43 -24.24
C ARG A 20 -31.89 -44.27 -23.58
N VAL A 21 -30.91 -43.65 -24.25
CA VAL A 21 -30.51 -42.27 -23.91
C VAL A 21 -31.38 -41.34 -24.75
N THR A 22 -32.41 -40.78 -24.13
CA THR A 22 -33.28 -39.78 -24.76
C THR A 22 -32.42 -38.62 -25.26
N ALA A 23 -32.26 -38.52 -26.59
CA ALA A 23 -31.43 -37.51 -27.23
C ALA A 23 -32.11 -36.13 -27.11
N PHE A 24 -31.88 -35.49 -25.96
CA PHE A 24 -32.18 -34.08 -25.74
C PHE A 24 -31.06 -33.21 -26.31
N GLY A 25 -31.42 -32.12 -26.97
CA GLY A 25 -30.48 -31.27 -27.71
C GLY A 25 -30.33 -29.84 -27.18
N GLY A 26 -30.98 -29.51 -26.06
CA GLY A 26 -30.92 -28.19 -25.40
C GLY A 26 -32.27 -27.47 -25.31
N VAL A 27 -32.20 -26.25 -24.76
CA VAL A 27 -33.34 -25.34 -24.54
C VAL A 27 -33.22 -24.12 -25.45
N ARG A 28 -34.35 -23.48 -25.80
CA ARG A 28 -34.39 -22.17 -26.48
C ARG A 28 -35.56 -21.30 -26.00
N LEU A 29 -35.46 -19.99 -26.26
CA LEU A 29 -36.58 -19.05 -26.17
C LEU A 29 -37.00 -18.60 -27.56
N VAL A 30 -38.32 -18.48 -27.78
CA VAL A 30 -38.92 -18.10 -29.06
C VAL A 30 -40.13 -17.17 -28.89
N ASP A 31 -40.46 -16.43 -29.94
CA ASP A 31 -41.55 -15.44 -30.01
C ASP A 31 -41.49 -14.31 -28.95
N GLY A 32 -40.34 -14.07 -28.32
CA GLY A 32 -40.12 -12.94 -27.40
C GLY A 32 -39.47 -11.70 -28.04
N ASP A 33 -39.35 -10.63 -27.25
CA ASP A 33 -38.83 -9.32 -27.67
C ASP A 33 -37.33 -9.35 -28.02
N ASN A 34 -36.58 -10.31 -27.47
CA ASN A 34 -35.15 -10.50 -27.70
C ASN A 34 -34.74 -11.95 -27.38
N ASN A 35 -33.47 -12.32 -27.61
CA ASN A 35 -32.96 -13.68 -27.40
C ASN A 35 -32.94 -14.16 -25.92
N CYS A 36 -33.33 -13.30 -24.99
CA CYS A 36 -33.42 -13.56 -23.55
C CYS A 36 -34.86 -13.42 -23.02
N SER A 37 -35.87 -13.41 -23.89
CA SER A 37 -37.27 -13.53 -23.51
C SER A 37 -38.05 -14.42 -24.50
N GLY A 38 -39.12 -15.05 -24.04
CA GLY A 38 -40.02 -15.81 -24.90
C GLY A 38 -40.57 -17.09 -24.26
N ARG A 39 -41.27 -17.87 -25.08
CA ARG A 39 -41.75 -19.21 -24.77
C ARG A 39 -40.59 -20.19 -24.69
N VAL A 40 -40.61 -21.09 -23.70
CA VAL A 40 -39.57 -22.11 -23.48
C VAL A 40 -39.87 -23.34 -24.33
N GLU A 41 -38.89 -23.70 -25.17
CA GLU A 41 -38.93 -24.92 -25.97
C GLU A 41 -37.68 -25.77 -25.73
N VAL A 42 -37.87 -27.08 -25.79
CA VAL A 42 -36.85 -28.10 -25.53
C VAL A 42 -36.71 -28.98 -26.76
N LEU A 43 -35.48 -29.30 -27.16
CA LEU A 43 -35.20 -30.19 -28.28
C LEU A 43 -35.14 -31.63 -27.79
N ARG A 44 -36.01 -32.50 -28.32
CA ARG A 44 -36.04 -33.94 -28.00
C ARG A 44 -36.30 -34.75 -29.27
N HIS A 45 -35.55 -35.83 -29.49
CA HIS A 45 -35.68 -36.68 -30.70
C HIS A 45 -35.55 -35.88 -32.02
N LYS A 46 -34.77 -34.79 -32.02
CA LYS A 46 -34.61 -33.83 -33.13
C LYS A 46 -35.82 -32.94 -33.43
N GLU A 47 -36.86 -32.96 -32.59
CA GLU A 47 -38.04 -32.10 -32.69
C GLU A 47 -38.14 -31.15 -31.48
N TRP A 48 -38.48 -29.88 -31.75
CA TRP A 48 -38.72 -28.89 -30.71
C TRP A 48 -40.16 -28.99 -30.21
N GLY A 49 -40.35 -28.91 -28.90
CA GLY A 49 -41.66 -28.91 -28.26
C GLY A 49 -41.65 -28.09 -26.99
N THR A 50 -42.83 -27.69 -26.52
CA THR A 50 -42.96 -26.73 -25.42
C THR A 50 -42.91 -27.38 -24.04
N VAL A 51 -42.74 -26.53 -23.03
CA VAL A 51 -42.87 -26.87 -21.62
C VAL A 51 -44.23 -26.39 -21.13
N CYS A 52 -44.96 -27.20 -20.37
CA CYS A 52 -46.22 -26.80 -19.74
C CYS A 52 -45.96 -26.02 -18.44
N ASP A 53 -46.75 -24.97 -18.19
CA ASP A 53 -46.65 -24.07 -17.03
C ASP A 53 -47.03 -24.72 -15.69
N TYR A 54 -47.54 -25.95 -15.72
CA TYR A 54 -47.81 -26.72 -14.51
C TYR A 54 -46.52 -27.01 -13.73
N GLY A 55 -46.37 -26.39 -12.56
CA GLY A 55 -45.16 -26.43 -11.74
C GLY A 55 -44.11 -25.38 -12.10
N TRP A 56 -44.30 -24.63 -13.18
CA TRP A 56 -43.36 -23.62 -13.66
C TRP A 56 -43.27 -22.42 -12.70
N ASP A 57 -42.05 -22.15 -12.22
CA ASP A 57 -41.78 -21.12 -11.23
C ASP A 57 -40.46 -20.36 -11.52
N PHE A 58 -40.11 -19.42 -10.65
CA PHE A 58 -38.87 -18.64 -10.80
C PHE A 58 -37.60 -19.50 -10.73
N ARG A 59 -37.60 -20.65 -10.05
CA ARG A 59 -36.42 -21.54 -9.99
C ARG A 59 -36.22 -22.25 -11.33
N ALA A 60 -37.29 -22.75 -11.94
CA ALA A 60 -37.23 -23.34 -13.28
C ALA A 60 -36.85 -22.30 -14.35
N ALA A 61 -37.37 -21.07 -14.21
CA ALA A 61 -37.02 -19.96 -15.07
C ALA A 61 -35.56 -19.51 -14.91
N ASP A 62 -35.02 -19.46 -13.69
CA ASP A 62 -33.61 -19.16 -13.41
C ASP A 62 -32.68 -20.19 -14.06
N VAL A 63 -33.01 -21.48 -13.98
CA VAL A 63 -32.26 -22.54 -14.66
C VAL A 63 -32.21 -22.30 -16.18
N VAL A 64 -33.33 -21.95 -16.82
CA VAL A 64 -33.33 -21.61 -18.26
C VAL A 64 -32.53 -20.35 -18.57
N CYS A 65 -32.68 -19.29 -17.77
CA CYS A 65 -31.93 -18.04 -17.97
C CYS A 65 -30.42 -18.24 -17.82
N LEU A 66 -29.99 -19.10 -16.88
CA LEU A 66 -28.59 -19.46 -16.68
C LEU A 66 -28.07 -20.43 -17.76
N GLU A 67 -28.86 -21.42 -18.18
CA GLU A 67 -28.52 -22.34 -19.27
C GLU A 67 -28.29 -21.61 -20.60
N LEU A 68 -29.09 -20.57 -20.88
CA LEU A 68 -28.99 -19.74 -22.07
C LEU A 68 -28.00 -18.57 -21.95
N GLY A 69 -27.45 -18.33 -20.76
CA GLY A 69 -26.50 -17.24 -20.52
C GLY A 69 -27.11 -15.84 -20.46
N CYS A 70 -28.42 -15.76 -20.20
CA CYS A 70 -29.25 -14.56 -20.20
C CYS A 70 -29.42 -13.90 -18.82
N GLY A 71 -28.69 -14.36 -17.80
CA GLY A 71 -28.79 -13.84 -16.43
C GLY A 71 -29.77 -14.64 -15.59
N LEU A 72 -30.63 -13.95 -14.83
CA LEU A 72 -31.67 -14.54 -13.98
C LEU A 72 -33.06 -14.21 -14.53
N ALA A 73 -34.08 -14.92 -14.05
CA ALA A 73 -35.47 -14.68 -14.40
C ALA A 73 -35.96 -13.35 -13.79
N GLU A 74 -36.27 -12.38 -14.67
CA GLU A 74 -36.89 -11.12 -14.28
C GLU A 74 -38.41 -11.30 -14.13
N ASN A 75 -39.02 -12.07 -15.03
CA ASN A 75 -40.44 -12.44 -14.96
C ASN A 75 -40.68 -13.86 -15.45
N VAL A 76 -41.64 -14.52 -14.81
CA VAL A 76 -42.24 -15.78 -15.25
C VAL A 76 -43.62 -15.50 -15.84
N HIS A 77 -43.95 -16.12 -16.97
CA HIS A 77 -45.24 -15.92 -17.63
C HIS A 77 -45.88 -17.26 -18.02
N ASN A 78 -47.16 -17.34 -17.73
CA ASN A 78 -48.00 -18.51 -17.95
C ASN A 78 -48.75 -18.33 -19.27
N GLY A 79 -48.45 -19.15 -20.29
CA GLY A 79 -49.34 -19.50 -21.40
C GLY A 79 -49.66 -18.45 -22.47
N LEU A 80 -50.03 -17.24 -22.06
CA LEU A 80 -50.82 -16.30 -22.86
C LEU A 80 -50.05 -15.06 -23.35
N ARG A 81 -48.81 -14.85 -22.89
CA ARG A 81 -48.04 -13.63 -23.23
C ARG A 81 -47.41 -13.69 -24.63
N PHE A 82 -46.98 -14.87 -25.06
CA PHE A 82 -46.31 -15.07 -26.35
C PHE A 82 -47.22 -15.85 -27.29
N ARG A 83 -46.83 -15.95 -28.57
CA ARG A 83 -47.58 -16.76 -29.54
C ARG A 83 -47.65 -18.21 -29.05
N LYS A 84 -48.80 -18.86 -29.24
CA LYS A 84 -48.98 -20.29 -28.92
C LYS A 84 -48.14 -21.14 -29.88
N ALA A 85 -47.53 -22.20 -29.38
CA ALA A 85 -46.85 -23.14 -30.27
C ALA A 85 -47.83 -23.98 -31.09
N SER A 86 -47.27 -24.75 -32.01
CA SER A 86 -47.93 -25.87 -32.68
C SER A 86 -46.95 -27.05 -32.69
N GLY A 87 -47.28 -28.13 -31.99
CA GLY A 87 -46.43 -29.32 -31.95
C GLY A 87 -46.59 -30.11 -30.65
N PRO A 88 -45.58 -30.91 -30.26
CA PRO A 88 -45.60 -31.65 -29.00
C PRO A 88 -45.34 -30.72 -27.80
N ILE A 89 -46.00 -31.01 -26.68
CA ILE A 89 -45.61 -30.50 -25.36
C ILE A 89 -44.72 -31.58 -24.73
N TRP A 90 -43.43 -31.30 -24.56
CA TRP A 90 -42.45 -32.30 -24.14
C TRP A 90 -42.35 -32.50 -22.64
N LEU A 91 -42.50 -31.43 -21.86
CA LEU A 91 -42.32 -31.45 -20.41
C LEU A 91 -43.55 -30.89 -19.69
N HIS A 92 -43.91 -31.47 -18.55
CA HIS A 92 -44.80 -30.83 -17.57
C HIS A 92 -44.35 -31.16 -16.14
N GLN A 93 -44.95 -30.48 -15.16
CA GLN A 93 -44.61 -30.64 -13.74
C GLN A 93 -43.11 -30.44 -13.49
N VAL A 94 -42.56 -29.39 -14.08
CA VAL A 94 -41.14 -29.05 -13.97
C VAL A 94 -40.87 -28.52 -12.56
N GLN A 95 -40.06 -29.24 -11.80
CA GLN A 95 -39.67 -28.90 -10.43
C GLN A 95 -38.15 -28.81 -10.35
N CYS A 96 -37.66 -27.57 -10.34
CA CYS A 96 -36.24 -27.25 -10.19
C CYS A 96 -35.96 -26.72 -8.78
N SER A 97 -34.77 -27.01 -8.24
CA SER A 97 -34.22 -26.35 -7.06
C SER A 97 -33.72 -24.93 -7.36
N GLY A 98 -33.40 -24.64 -8.64
CA GLY A 98 -32.80 -23.38 -9.10
C GLY A 98 -31.28 -23.47 -9.27
N GLN A 99 -30.68 -24.65 -8.97
CA GLN A 99 -29.24 -24.87 -9.01
C GLN A 99 -28.81 -25.77 -10.18
N GLU A 100 -29.77 -26.36 -10.88
CA GLU A 100 -29.54 -27.26 -12.00
C GLU A 100 -28.77 -26.56 -13.14
N SER A 101 -27.90 -27.31 -13.82
CA SER A 101 -27.12 -26.80 -14.96
C SER A 101 -27.86 -26.80 -16.29
N SER A 102 -29.03 -27.43 -16.34
CA SER A 102 -29.95 -27.47 -17.48
C SER A 102 -31.35 -27.79 -16.97
N LEU A 103 -32.39 -27.31 -17.66
CA LEU A 103 -33.79 -27.61 -17.34
C LEU A 103 -34.08 -29.11 -17.33
N LEU A 104 -33.31 -29.87 -18.10
CA LEU A 104 -33.39 -31.33 -18.24
C LEU A 104 -32.86 -32.11 -17.02
N HIS A 105 -32.12 -31.43 -16.13
CA HIS A 105 -31.64 -32.00 -14.87
C HIS A 105 -32.60 -31.76 -13.69
N CYS A 106 -33.67 -30.98 -13.90
CA CYS A 106 -34.74 -30.83 -12.93
C CYS A 106 -35.62 -32.10 -12.85
N SER A 107 -36.42 -32.21 -11.79
CA SER A 107 -37.47 -33.22 -11.73
C SER A 107 -38.58 -32.83 -12.73
N VAL A 108 -38.70 -33.56 -13.84
CA VAL A 108 -39.64 -33.28 -14.93
C VAL A 108 -40.43 -34.53 -15.30
N VAL A 109 -41.67 -34.36 -15.77
CA VAL A 109 -42.47 -35.45 -16.35
C VAL A 109 -42.52 -35.30 -17.86
N LEU A 110 -42.27 -36.40 -18.57
CA LEU A 110 -42.13 -36.43 -20.03
C LEU A 110 -43.46 -36.70 -20.76
N ASN A 111 -43.66 -35.98 -21.86
CA ASN A 111 -44.87 -35.92 -22.70
C ASN A 111 -46.07 -35.26 -21.99
N SER A 112 -47.00 -34.69 -22.76
CA SER A 112 -48.17 -33.98 -22.23
C SER A 112 -49.05 -34.82 -21.29
N ASN A 113 -49.37 -34.28 -20.12
CA ASN A 113 -50.57 -34.66 -19.37
C ASN A 113 -51.83 -34.31 -20.18
N LEU A 114 -52.95 -35.02 -19.99
CA LEU A 114 -54.25 -34.73 -20.62
C LEU A 114 -54.78 -33.31 -20.36
N HIS A 115 -54.20 -32.59 -19.39
CA HIS A 115 -54.60 -31.24 -18.98
C HIS A 115 -53.70 -30.11 -19.49
N CYS A 116 -52.58 -30.41 -20.16
CA CYS A 116 -51.70 -29.38 -20.73
C CYS A 116 -52.08 -29.12 -22.19
N THR A 117 -52.28 -27.84 -22.54
CA THR A 117 -52.49 -27.37 -23.92
C THR A 117 -51.51 -26.25 -24.24
N HIS A 118 -51.47 -25.75 -25.49
CA HIS A 118 -50.67 -24.56 -25.81
C HIS A 118 -51.20 -23.26 -25.17
N GLU A 119 -52.36 -23.28 -24.49
CA GLU A 119 -52.77 -22.21 -23.55
C GLU A 119 -51.89 -22.19 -22.29
N ASN A 120 -51.10 -23.24 -22.05
CA ASN A 120 -50.26 -23.48 -20.88
C ASN A 120 -48.77 -23.47 -21.23
N ASP A 121 -48.37 -22.96 -22.39
CA ASP A 121 -46.96 -22.92 -22.77
C ASP A 121 -46.16 -22.01 -21.80
N ALA A 122 -45.20 -22.59 -21.10
CA ALA A 122 -44.33 -21.91 -20.14
C ALA A 122 -43.41 -20.90 -20.84
N SER A 123 -43.18 -19.77 -20.18
CA SER A 123 -42.37 -18.68 -20.75
C SER A 123 -41.65 -17.87 -19.68
N VAL A 124 -40.58 -17.19 -20.11
CA VAL A 124 -39.68 -16.43 -19.23
C VAL A 124 -39.20 -15.15 -19.91
N LYS A 125 -38.95 -14.12 -19.10
CA LYS A 125 -38.14 -12.96 -19.46
C LYS A 125 -36.95 -12.93 -18.51
N CYS A 126 -35.75 -13.07 -19.05
CA CYS A 126 -34.52 -12.97 -18.29
C CYS A 126 -34.01 -11.52 -18.25
N SER A 127 -33.14 -11.20 -17.30
CA SER A 127 -32.52 -9.88 -17.14
C SER A 127 -31.61 -9.45 -18.31
N GLY A 128 -31.24 -10.36 -19.21
CA GLY A 128 -30.33 -10.13 -20.35
C GLY A 128 -28.88 -9.85 -19.95
N THR A 129 -28.58 -9.82 -18.64
CA THR A 129 -27.27 -9.48 -18.07
C THR A 129 -27.09 -10.22 -16.74
N LEU A 130 -25.85 -10.59 -16.43
CA LEU A 130 -25.51 -11.15 -15.11
C LEU A 130 -25.63 -10.09 -14.02
N LEU A 131 -25.88 -10.51 -12.78
CA LEU A 131 -25.95 -9.59 -11.64
C LEU A 131 -24.66 -8.77 -11.48
N THR A 132 -24.82 -7.51 -11.10
CA THR A 132 -23.70 -6.66 -10.65
C THR A 132 -23.20 -7.14 -9.29
N PRO A 133 -21.92 -7.54 -9.14
CA PRO A 133 -21.37 -7.83 -7.83
C PRO A 133 -21.19 -6.55 -7.00
N ILE A 134 -21.10 -6.71 -5.68
CA ILE A 134 -20.81 -5.64 -4.73
C ILE A 134 -19.39 -5.84 -4.22
N LEU A 135 -18.56 -4.80 -4.36
CA LEU A 135 -17.21 -4.74 -3.80
C LEU A 135 -17.27 -4.01 -2.46
N THR A 136 -16.73 -4.64 -1.41
CA THR A 136 -16.53 -4.03 -0.09
C THR A 136 -15.04 -4.08 0.29
N LEU A 137 -14.60 -3.11 1.09
CA LEU A 137 -13.26 -3.08 1.66
C LEU A 137 -13.29 -3.76 3.03
N MET A 138 -12.47 -4.81 3.22
CA MET A 138 -12.30 -5.44 4.54
C MET A 138 -11.20 -4.76 5.37
N SER A 139 -10.24 -4.11 4.71
CA SER A 139 -9.22 -3.31 5.41
C SER A 139 -9.89 -2.13 6.15
N PRO A 140 -9.50 -1.84 7.40
CA PRO A 140 -10.14 -0.79 8.22
C PRO A 140 -9.86 0.65 7.76
N HIS A 141 -9.03 0.83 6.72
CA HIS A 141 -8.60 2.12 6.19
C HIS A 141 -8.58 2.08 4.67
N THR A 142 -8.73 3.24 4.02
CA THR A 142 -8.55 3.43 2.56
C THR A 142 -7.18 3.98 2.18
N VAL A 143 -6.33 4.28 3.17
CA VAL A 143 -5.01 4.90 2.98
C VAL A 143 -3.94 3.98 3.59
N PHE A 144 -2.94 3.63 2.79
CA PHE A 144 -1.96 2.58 3.07
C PHE A 144 -0.52 3.07 2.97
N PHE A 145 0.39 2.40 3.66
CA PHE A 145 1.83 2.51 3.45
C PHE A 145 2.28 1.55 2.33
N PRO A 146 3.39 1.84 1.64
CA PRO A 146 4.04 0.85 0.78
C PRO A 146 4.37 -0.44 1.55
N GLY A 147 4.17 -1.60 0.92
CA GLY A 147 4.34 -2.93 1.54
C GLY A 147 3.17 -3.43 2.39
N GLU A 148 2.09 -2.64 2.57
CA GLU A 148 0.87 -3.17 3.21
C GLU A 148 0.06 -4.06 2.25
N SER A 149 -0.88 -4.83 2.80
CA SER A 149 -1.84 -5.61 2.02
C SER A 149 -3.26 -5.05 2.14
N VAL A 150 -3.97 -4.96 1.03
CA VAL A 150 -5.35 -4.48 0.95
C VAL A 150 -6.29 -5.66 0.69
N ARG A 151 -7.25 -5.88 1.60
CA ARG A 151 -8.26 -6.94 1.47
C ARG A 151 -9.59 -6.36 1.02
N PHE A 152 -10.12 -6.92 -0.05
CA PHE A 152 -11.45 -6.65 -0.57
C PHE A 152 -12.32 -7.91 -0.48
N VAL A 153 -13.65 -7.75 -0.41
CA VAL A 153 -14.60 -8.83 -0.66
C VAL A 153 -15.48 -8.45 -1.84
N CYS A 154 -15.54 -9.35 -2.82
CA CYS A 154 -16.51 -9.30 -3.91
C CYS A 154 -17.66 -10.25 -3.58
N ARG A 155 -18.91 -9.76 -3.55
CA ARG A 155 -20.11 -10.54 -3.22
C ARG A 155 -21.13 -10.49 -4.35
N VAL A 156 -21.75 -11.63 -4.64
CA VAL A 156 -22.91 -11.77 -5.53
C VAL A 156 -24.11 -12.14 -4.67
N LEU A 157 -25.27 -11.53 -4.91
CA LEU A 157 -26.47 -11.78 -4.10
C LEU A 157 -27.10 -13.16 -4.36
N LEU A 158 -27.07 -13.60 -5.62
CA LEU A 158 -27.49 -14.93 -6.06
C LEU A 158 -26.42 -15.46 -7.02
N GLY A 159 -25.76 -16.55 -6.63
CA GLY A 159 -24.59 -17.08 -7.34
C GLY A 159 -24.70 -18.58 -7.52
N HIS A 160 -24.94 -19.01 -8.76
CA HIS A 160 -24.86 -20.40 -9.19
C HIS A 160 -23.82 -20.50 -10.32
N HIS A 161 -23.07 -21.61 -10.37
CA HIS A 161 -22.04 -21.89 -11.39
C HIS A 161 -20.95 -20.81 -11.55
N LEU A 162 -20.60 -20.14 -10.45
CA LEU A 162 -19.47 -19.21 -10.36
C LEU A 162 -18.15 -19.96 -10.64
N SER A 163 -17.31 -19.40 -11.52
CA SER A 163 -16.02 -19.97 -11.91
C SER A 163 -14.87 -19.23 -11.26
N ASP A 164 -14.83 -17.90 -11.44
CA ASP A 164 -13.69 -17.07 -11.05
C ASP A 164 -14.17 -15.68 -10.63
N PHE A 165 -13.60 -15.16 -9.55
CA PHE A 165 -13.69 -13.76 -9.15
C PHE A 165 -12.42 -13.02 -9.55
N HIS A 166 -12.58 -11.76 -9.97
CA HIS A 166 -11.52 -10.92 -10.50
C HIS A 166 -11.55 -9.54 -9.84
N LEU A 167 -10.39 -9.04 -9.43
CA LEU A 167 -10.18 -7.65 -9.03
C LEU A 167 -9.54 -6.88 -10.19
N TYR A 168 -10.13 -5.74 -10.57
CA TYR A 168 -9.65 -4.85 -11.61
C TYR A 168 -9.27 -3.48 -11.04
N LYS A 169 -8.28 -2.84 -11.65
CA LYS A 169 -8.01 -1.41 -11.47
C LYS A 169 -8.63 -0.66 -12.65
N ASN A 170 -9.32 0.45 -12.38
CA ASN A 170 -9.94 1.25 -13.43
C ASN A 170 -8.89 1.72 -14.46
N GLY A 171 -9.22 1.60 -15.74
CA GLY A 171 -8.29 1.83 -16.86
C GLY A 171 -7.37 0.65 -17.21
N VAL A 172 -7.39 -0.46 -16.45
CA VAL A 172 -6.60 -1.66 -16.72
C VAL A 172 -7.54 -2.82 -17.10
N SER A 173 -7.33 -3.39 -18.29
CA SER A 173 -8.18 -4.48 -18.82
C SER A 173 -7.88 -5.86 -18.24
N THR A 174 -6.66 -6.07 -17.73
CA THR A 174 -6.24 -7.31 -17.08
C THR A 174 -6.59 -7.30 -15.59
N PRO A 175 -7.10 -8.42 -15.03
CA PRO A 175 -7.34 -8.51 -13.59
C PRO A 175 -6.01 -8.54 -12.81
N LEU A 176 -5.94 -7.80 -11.71
CA LEU A 176 -4.80 -7.78 -10.80
C LEU A 176 -4.77 -9.00 -9.86
N VAL A 177 -5.96 -9.44 -9.44
CA VAL A 177 -6.15 -10.64 -8.62
C VAL A 177 -7.22 -11.48 -9.29
N THR A 178 -6.99 -12.79 -9.38
CA THR A 178 -7.97 -13.78 -9.86
C THR A 178 -8.02 -14.93 -8.89
N GLN A 179 -9.22 -15.23 -8.39
CA GLN A 179 -9.45 -16.26 -7.38
C GLN A 179 -10.60 -17.15 -7.83
N ARG A 180 -10.36 -18.47 -7.90
CA ARG A 180 -11.38 -19.43 -8.33
C ARG A 180 -12.46 -19.57 -7.26
N ALA A 181 -13.71 -19.60 -7.69
CA ALA A 181 -14.85 -19.89 -6.81
C ALA A 181 -15.06 -21.41 -6.72
N ASP A 182 -15.42 -21.89 -5.54
CA ASP A 182 -16.09 -23.19 -5.40
C ASP A 182 -17.60 -23.05 -5.64
N GLN A 183 -18.29 -24.15 -5.97
CA GLN A 183 -19.68 -24.18 -6.44
C GLN A 183 -20.70 -23.59 -5.46
N THR A 184 -20.32 -23.44 -4.19
CA THR A 184 -21.17 -22.91 -3.10
C THR A 184 -20.83 -21.47 -2.68
N GLN A 185 -19.77 -20.86 -3.22
CA GLN A 185 -19.26 -19.57 -2.75
C GLN A 185 -19.90 -18.38 -3.47
N ASN A 186 -20.82 -17.67 -2.80
CA ASN A 186 -21.41 -16.43 -3.31
C ASN A 186 -20.56 -15.16 -3.04
N MET A 187 -19.44 -15.29 -2.32
CA MET A 187 -18.49 -14.20 -2.06
C MET A 187 -17.06 -14.71 -2.04
N MET A 188 -16.12 -13.83 -2.38
CA MET A 188 -14.70 -14.14 -2.39
C MET A 188 -13.86 -13.00 -1.83
N GLU A 189 -12.85 -13.33 -1.02
CA GLU A 189 -11.82 -12.40 -0.58
C GLU A 189 -10.75 -12.25 -1.66
N LEU A 190 -10.42 -11.00 -1.99
CA LEU A 190 -9.43 -10.63 -3.01
C LEU A 190 -8.38 -9.75 -2.34
N THR A 191 -7.16 -10.26 -2.22
CA THR A 191 -6.05 -9.59 -1.52
C THR A 191 -5.02 -9.07 -2.50
N LEU A 192 -4.75 -7.77 -2.42
CA LEU A 192 -3.63 -7.12 -3.09
C LEU A 192 -2.50 -6.93 -2.07
N SER A 193 -1.45 -7.75 -2.16
CA SER A 193 -0.28 -7.68 -1.28
C SER A 193 0.79 -6.72 -1.80
N ASP A 194 1.72 -6.33 -0.92
CA ASP A 194 2.87 -5.46 -1.20
C ASP A 194 2.51 -4.23 -2.04
N VAL A 195 1.55 -3.43 -1.57
CA VAL A 195 1.09 -2.26 -2.33
C VAL A 195 2.19 -1.21 -2.48
N GLU A 196 2.10 -0.44 -3.56
CA GLU A 196 3.07 0.60 -3.94
C GLU A 196 2.33 1.87 -4.41
N THR A 197 3.04 2.97 -4.60
CA THR A 197 2.45 4.25 -5.05
C THR A 197 1.68 4.11 -6.37
N PHE A 198 2.16 3.29 -7.31
CA PHE A 198 1.45 3.01 -8.57
C PHE A 198 0.16 2.18 -8.38
N HIS A 199 -0.04 1.52 -7.24
CA HIS A 199 -1.29 0.84 -6.89
C HIS A 199 -2.38 1.84 -6.44
N GLN A 200 -2.09 3.12 -6.23
CA GLN A 200 -3.11 4.15 -6.02
C GLN A 200 -4.12 4.19 -7.19
N GLY A 201 -5.40 4.31 -6.86
CA GLY A 201 -6.47 4.45 -7.85
C GLY A 201 -7.81 3.87 -7.41
N SER A 202 -8.66 3.61 -8.40
CA SER A 202 -10.02 3.10 -8.24
C SER A 202 -10.09 1.64 -8.66
N TYR A 203 -10.78 0.82 -7.87
CA TYR A 203 -10.85 -0.64 -8.00
C TYR A 203 -12.29 -1.11 -8.10
N SER A 204 -12.56 -2.09 -8.96
CA SER A 204 -13.84 -2.79 -9.08
C SER A 204 -13.60 -4.30 -9.12
N CYS A 205 -14.62 -5.09 -8.82
CA CYS A 205 -14.59 -6.53 -9.03
C CYS A 205 -15.61 -6.96 -10.08
N GLY A 206 -15.36 -8.14 -10.64
CA GLY A 206 -16.27 -8.85 -11.52
C GLY A 206 -16.14 -10.36 -11.29
N TYR A 207 -17.11 -11.12 -11.75
CA TYR A 207 -17.05 -12.58 -11.71
C TYR A 207 -17.30 -13.18 -13.10
N ARG A 208 -16.98 -14.45 -13.25
CA ARG A 208 -17.32 -15.25 -14.43
C ARG A 208 -18.13 -16.48 -14.05
N ILE A 209 -19.05 -16.87 -14.92
CA ILE A 209 -19.78 -18.14 -14.85
C ILE A 209 -19.45 -19.01 -16.07
N LYS A 210 -19.61 -20.32 -15.90
CA LYS A 210 -19.68 -21.28 -17.00
C LYS A 210 -21.17 -21.56 -17.28
N SER A 211 -21.59 -21.35 -18.52
CA SER A 211 -22.99 -21.45 -18.94
C SER A 211 -23.10 -22.16 -20.29
N GLY A 212 -24.19 -22.93 -20.47
CA GLY A 212 -24.53 -23.61 -21.72
C GLY A 212 -23.67 -24.82 -22.09
N PHE A 213 -24.10 -25.49 -23.18
CA PHE A 213 -23.38 -26.60 -23.82
C PHE A 213 -23.30 -26.33 -25.33
N PRO A 214 -22.10 -26.19 -25.94
CA PRO A 214 -20.77 -26.22 -25.32
C PRO A 214 -20.55 -25.06 -24.34
N THR A 215 -19.65 -25.27 -23.37
CA THR A 215 -19.45 -24.34 -22.24
C THR A 215 -18.92 -22.97 -22.68
N ARG A 216 -19.71 -21.93 -22.42
CA ARG A 216 -19.37 -20.53 -22.64
C ARG A 216 -18.98 -19.86 -21.32
N LEU A 217 -17.93 -19.05 -21.35
CA LEU A 217 -17.56 -18.15 -20.26
C LEU A 217 -18.28 -16.81 -20.44
N LEU A 218 -19.06 -16.42 -19.45
CA LEU A 218 -19.74 -15.12 -19.38
C LEU A 218 -19.15 -14.32 -18.23
N SER A 219 -18.94 -13.02 -18.44
CA SER A 219 -18.39 -12.10 -17.43
C SER A 219 -19.49 -11.17 -16.92
N SER A 220 -19.49 -10.88 -15.62
CA SER A 220 -20.42 -9.92 -15.02
C SER A 220 -20.12 -8.48 -15.47
N PRO A 221 -21.10 -7.56 -15.35
CA PRO A 221 -20.78 -6.14 -15.27
C PRO A 221 -19.83 -5.86 -14.09
N PRO A 222 -19.09 -4.74 -14.10
CA PRO A 222 -18.24 -4.34 -12.98
C PRO A 222 -19.07 -3.93 -11.75
N SER A 223 -18.51 -4.13 -10.56
CA SER A 223 -19.09 -3.66 -9.29
C SER A 223 -19.07 -2.14 -9.14
N ASN A 224 -19.61 -1.65 -8.02
CA ASN A 224 -19.23 -0.36 -7.46
C ASN A 224 -17.70 -0.23 -7.30
N ALA A 225 -17.20 1.00 -7.37
CA ALA A 225 -15.77 1.27 -7.28
C ALA A 225 -15.34 1.63 -5.85
N ILE A 226 -14.13 1.22 -5.45
CA ILE A 226 -13.48 1.62 -4.20
C ILE A 226 -12.14 2.27 -4.52
N ASN A 227 -11.89 3.45 -3.94
CA ASN A 227 -10.63 4.17 -4.13
C ASN A 227 -9.67 3.87 -2.97
N ILE A 228 -8.41 3.58 -3.30
CA ILE A 228 -7.32 3.46 -2.32
C ILE A 228 -6.19 4.45 -2.64
N THR A 229 -5.52 4.91 -1.59
CA THR A 229 -4.38 5.83 -1.66
C THR A 229 -3.18 5.16 -0.98
N VAL A 230 -2.02 5.14 -1.65
CA VAL A 230 -0.77 4.63 -1.07
C VAL A 230 0.17 5.80 -0.87
N VAL A 231 0.53 6.08 0.39
CA VAL A 231 1.22 7.30 0.79
C VAL A 231 2.70 7.00 1.06
N GLU A 232 3.56 7.47 0.17
CA GLU A 232 5.00 7.56 0.43
C GLU A 232 5.42 9.03 0.60
N LEU A 233 5.92 9.35 1.80
CA LEU A 233 6.36 10.70 2.14
C LEU A 233 7.84 10.88 1.80
N LEU A 234 8.15 11.95 1.08
CA LEU A 234 9.52 12.36 0.76
C LEU A 234 10.32 12.64 2.03
N THR A 235 11.58 12.21 2.05
CA THR A 235 12.50 12.46 3.16
C THR A 235 12.89 13.93 3.19
N PRO A 236 12.62 14.65 4.29
CA PRO A 236 12.99 16.06 4.40
C PRO A 236 14.49 16.26 4.24
N GLN A 237 14.85 17.33 3.53
CA GLN A 237 16.18 17.88 3.61
C GLN A 237 16.25 18.85 4.80
N HIS A 238 17.46 19.11 5.27
CA HIS A 238 17.71 20.08 6.31
C HIS A 238 18.95 20.90 5.98
N TRP A 239 18.97 22.11 6.47
CA TRP A 239 20.17 22.93 6.53
C TRP A 239 20.13 23.74 7.83
N TYR A 240 21.29 24.22 8.25
CA TYR A 240 21.44 24.97 9.49
C TYR A 240 22.25 26.23 9.22
N ASN A 241 21.94 27.30 9.94
CA ASN A 241 22.69 28.54 9.88
C ASN A 241 23.38 28.76 11.23
N THR A 242 24.70 28.82 11.22
CA THR A 242 25.54 29.20 12.36
C THR A 242 25.91 30.68 12.24
N SER A 243 26.38 31.28 13.33
CA SER A 243 27.09 32.55 13.23
C SER A 243 28.34 32.39 12.34
N ALA A 244 28.79 33.49 11.74
CA ALA A 244 29.99 33.51 10.90
C ALA A 244 31.30 33.20 11.66
N GLU A 245 31.22 33.10 12.99
CA GLU A 245 32.32 32.89 13.92
C GLU A 245 32.57 31.39 14.23
N ALA A 246 31.60 30.51 13.91
CA ALA A 246 31.68 29.09 14.23
C ALA A 246 31.94 28.21 12.99
N PRO A 247 32.87 27.23 13.05
CA PRO A 247 33.06 26.28 11.96
C PRO A 247 31.85 25.35 11.79
N ALA A 248 31.61 24.91 10.56
CA ALA A 248 30.50 24.04 10.18
C ALA A 248 30.35 22.83 11.12
N GLY A 249 29.12 22.60 11.60
CA GLY A 249 28.80 21.55 12.59
C GLY A 249 29.02 21.96 14.06
N SER A 250 29.31 23.23 14.35
CA SER A 250 29.44 23.71 15.74
C SER A 250 28.74 25.05 15.99
N VAL A 251 28.35 25.29 17.24
CA VAL A 251 27.71 26.53 17.70
C VAL A 251 28.38 27.00 18.99
N ILE A 252 28.61 28.31 19.13
CA ILE A 252 29.13 28.90 20.36
C ILE A 252 28.02 29.02 21.40
N LYS A 253 28.26 28.53 22.61
CA LYS A 253 27.35 28.58 23.75
C LYS A 253 26.94 30.02 24.06
N GLY A 254 25.65 30.24 24.30
CA GLY A 254 25.05 31.56 24.45
C GLY A 254 24.59 32.21 23.14
N GLN A 255 25.12 31.81 21.97
CA GLN A 255 24.65 32.33 20.69
C GLN A 255 23.35 31.64 20.23
N SER A 256 22.63 32.29 19.31
CA SER A 256 21.45 31.72 18.66
C SER A 256 21.83 30.94 17.40
N PHE A 257 21.12 29.84 17.13
CA PHE A 257 21.27 29.09 15.89
C PHE A 257 19.92 28.55 15.41
N ASN A 258 19.83 28.29 14.11
CA ASN A 258 18.59 27.91 13.45
C ASN A 258 18.78 26.63 12.64
N ILE A 259 17.84 25.69 12.76
CA ILE A 259 17.76 24.49 11.93
C ILE A 259 16.49 24.58 11.08
N THR A 260 16.64 24.56 9.77
CA THR A 260 15.52 24.62 8.83
C THR A 260 15.31 23.23 8.21
N CYS A 261 14.14 22.64 8.44
CA CYS A 261 13.68 21.45 7.73
C CYS A 261 12.88 21.88 6.49
N SER A 262 13.06 21.20 5.36
CA SER A 262 12.31 21.46 4.12
C SER A 262 11.96 20.18 3.37
N THR A 263 10.80 20.18 2.70
CA THR A 263 10.40 19.14 1.74
C THR A 263 9.41 19.71 0.73
N LEU A 264 9.24 19.05 -0.42
CA LEU A 264 8.19 19.44 -1.36
C LEU A 264 6.81 19.20 -0.73
N GLN A 265 5.89 20.14 -0.90
CA GLN A 265 4.56 20.07 -0.30
C GLN A 265 3.71 19.01 -1.01
N GLN A 266 3.72 17.78 -0.49
CA GLN A 266 2.92 16.66 -1.02
C GLN A 266 1.46 16.68 -0.54
N TYR A 267 1.24 17.05 0.73
CA TYR A 267 -0.07 17.00 1.39
C TYR A 267 -0.28 18.24 2.26
N PRO A 268 -1.50 18.81 2.33
CA PRO A 268 -1.84 19.90 3.23
C PRO A 268 -1.96 19.42 4.68
N GLY A 269 -1.81 20.32 5.65
CA GLY A 269 -2.06 20.03 7.08
C GLY A 269 -0.99 19.16 7.77
N GLY A 270 0.18 18.97 7.15
CA GLY A 270 1.29 18.28 7.78
C GLY A 270 2.06 19.11 8.81
N SER A 271 3.07 18.50 9.41
CA SER A 271 3.99 19.11 10.38
C SER A 271 5.40 18.54 10.21
N PHE A 272 6.41 19.37 10.46
CA PHE A 272 7.78 18.88 10.61
C PHE A 272 8.04 18.57 12.07
N GLN A 273 8.71 17.45 12.33
CA GLN A 273 9.20 17.06 13.64
C GLN A 273 10.73 17.02 13.61
N LEU A 274 11.35 17.90 14.40
CA LEU A 274 12.80 17.89 14.62
C LEU A 274 13.09 16.97 15.81
N ARG A 275 13.82 15.89 15.56
CA ARG A 275 14.28 14.91 16.55
C ARG A 275 15.75 15.15 16.84
N LEU A 276 16.10 15.32 18.11
CA LEU A 276 17.48 15.48 18.59
C LEU A 276 17.84 14.28 19.46
N ILE A 277 18.84 13.51 19.04
CA ILE A 277 19.38 12.35 19.76
C ILE A 277 20.68 12.75 20.45
N ARG A 278 20.76 12.48 21.75
CA ARG A 278 21.88 12.81 22.64
C ARG A 278 22.25 11.58 23.46
N SER A 279 23.41 11.61 24.14
CA SER A 279 23.80 10.59 25.12
C SER A 279 22.77 10.39 26.24
N ASN A 280 22.15 11.49 26.69
CA ASN A 280 21.13 11.52 27.74
C ASN A 280 19.69 11.55 27.20
N GLY A 281 19.42 10.85 26.08
CA GLY A 281 18.07 10.63 25.55
C GLY A 281 17.70 11.39 24.28
N THR A 282 16.41 11.42 23.94
CA THR A 282 15.87 12.03 22.71
C THR A 282 14.89 13.15 23.02
N VAL A 283 15.07 14.32 22.41
CA VAL A 283 14.12 15.44 22.45
C VAL A 283 13.42 15.56 21.09
N ARG A 284 12.14 15.95 21.09
CA ARG A 284 11.35 16.17 19.88
C ARG A 284 10.66 17.54 19.94
N GLN A 285 10.81 18.34 18.90
CA GLN A 285 10.03 19.55 18.67
C GLN A 285 9.18 19.37 17.41
N THR A 286 8.04 20.04 17.29
CA THR A 286 7.15 19.90 16.12
C THR A 286 6.54 21.24 15.77
N LEU A 287 6.57 21.58 14.47
CA LEU A 287 6.03 22.82 13.91
C LEU A 287 5.10 22.51 12.74
N PRO A 288 3.98 23.24 12.57
CA PRO A 288 3.05 23.03 11.46
C PRO A 288 3.70 23.40 10.12
N ALA A 289 3.50 22.58 9.09
CA ALA A 289 4.05 22.79 7.75
C ALA A 289 3.14 23.71 6.93
N LEU A 290 3.01 24.97 7.38
CA LEU A 290 2.27 26.02 6.65
C LEU A 290 2.97 26.38 5.32
N THR A 291 4.28 26.16 5.27
CA THR A 291 5.17 26.40 4.12
C THR A 291 6.00 25.14 3.84
N PRO A 292 6.59 24.99 2.63
CA PRO A 292 7.48 23.86 2.28
C PRO A 292 8.73 23.74 3.16
N SER A 293 9.06 24.78 3.92
CA SER A 293 10.15 24.81 4.90
C SER A 293 9.70 25.43 6.21
N VAL A 294 10.20 24.94 7.33
CA VAL A 294 10.03 25.56 8.66
C VAL A 294 11.36 25.62 9.40
N THR A 295 11.56 26.66 10.19
CA THR A 295 12.79 26.91 10.94
C THR A 295 12.56 26.76 12.44
N PHE A 296 13.30 25.83 13.05
CA PHE A 296 13.39 25.66 14.49
C PHE A 296 14.48 26.58 15.02
N THR A 297 14.12 27.50 15.90
CA THR A 297 15.01 28.52 16.44
C THR A 297 15.49 28.13 17.84
N PHE A 298 16.79 28.21 18.07
CA PHE A 298 17.42 27.97 19.36
C PHE A 298 18.09 29.27 19.80
N PRO A 299 17.42 30.11 20.63
CA PRO A 299 17.87 31.47 20.90
C PRO A 299 19.12 31.56 21.79
N ASN A 300 19.45 30.50 22.52
CA ASN A 300 20.58 30.41 23.43
C ASN A 300 21.11 28.98 23.42
N ALA A 301 22.24 28.75 22.74
CA ALA A 301 22.88 27.45 22.67
C ALA A 301 23.46 27.04 24.04
N GLN A 302 23.09 25.85 24.49
CA GLN A 302 23.55 25.24 25.74
C GLN A 302 24.19 23.89 25.45
N SER A 303 25.02 23.36 26.34
CA SER A 303 25.62 22.02 26.19
C SER A 303 24.56 20.90 26.07
N SER A 304 23.31 21.16 26.47
CA SER A 304 22.19 20.26 26.23
C SER A 304 21.71 20.25 24.78
N ASN A 305 22.04 21.23 23.93
CA ASN A 305 21.70 21.25 22.50
C ASN A 305 22.62 20.37 21.65
N GLU A 306 23.72 19.87 22.22
CA GLU A 306 24.66 18.99 21.51
C GLU A 306 24.03 17.62 21.17
N GLY A 307 24.32 17.12 19.96
CA GLY A 307 23.89 15.80 19.51
C GLY A 307 23.63 15.73 18.01
N TYR A 308 22.83 14.73 17.62
CA TYR A 308 22.45 14.46 16.23
C TYR A 308 21.00 14.85 15.99
N TYR A 309 20.78 15.75 15.05
CA TYR A 309 19.48 16.24 14.63
C TYR A 309 18.99 15.52 13.37
N TYR A 310 17.68 15.22 13.35
CA TYR A 310 16.98 14.57 12.25
C TYR A 310 15.65 15.30 12.00
N CYS A 311 15.37 15.64 10.75
CA CYS A 311 14.06 16.16 10.34
C CYS A 311 13.17 15.00 9.88
N LEU A 312 11.93 14.98 10.36
CA LEU A 312 10.85 14.11 9.89
C LEU A 312 9.67 14.96 9.45
N TYR A 313 8.89 14.49 8.50
CA TYR A 313 7.60 15.07 8.11
C TYR A 313 6.47 14.14 8.52
N ARG A 314 5.38 14.69 9.05
CA ARG A 314 4.23 13.95 9.59
C ARG A 314 2.93 14.54 9.07
N VAL A 315 2.01 13.71 8.58
CA VAL A 315 0.67 14.15 8.13
C VAL A 315 -0.40 13.14 8.54
N GLN A 316 -1.61 13.62 8.82
CA GLN A 316 -2.77 12.78 9.14
C GLN A 316 -3.63 12.62 7.88
N LEU A 317 -3.83 11.39 7.40
CA LEU A 317 -4.63 11.09 6.20
C LEU A 317 -5.52 9.88 6.49
N GLY A 318 -6.82 9.98 6.18
CA GLY A 318 -7.78 8.88 6.36
C GLY A 318 -7.83 8.31 7.79
N GLY A 319 -7.60 9.15 8.82
CA GLY A 319 -7.56 8.73 10.22
C GLY A 319 -6.22 8.14 10.68
N ARG A 320 -5.23 7.94 9.80
CA ARG A 320 -3.89 7.41 10.13
C ARG A 320 -2.82 8.50 10.11
N THR A 321 -1.78 8.35 10.92
CA THR A 321 -0.58 9.21 10.88
C THR A 321 0.47 8.59 9.97
N PHE A 322 0.87 9.31 8.93
CA PHE A 322 2.00 8.96 8.07
C PHE A 322 3.23 9.76 8.50
N VAL A 323 4.40 9.11 8.49
CA VAL A 323 5.68 9.71 8.89
C VAL A 323 6.72 9.39 7.81
N SER A 324 7.49 10.39 7.37
CA SER A 324 8.59 10.19 6.43
C SER A 324 9.71 9.35 7.05
N ARG A 325 10.61 8.84 6.22
CA ARG A 325 11.92 8.38 6.74
C ARG A 325 12.67 9.60 7.32
N GLU A 326 13.60 9.33 8.24
CA GLU A 326 14.43 10.37 8.85
C GLU A 326 15.37 10.99 7.79
N SER A 327 15.67 12.29 7.92
CA SER A 327 16.72 12.92 7.13
C SER A 327 18.10 12.31 7.44
N GLN A 328 19.12 12.69 6.66
CA GLN A 328 20.52 12.45 7.07
C GLN A 328 20.78 13.02 8.49
N PRO A 329 21.75 12.49 9.24
CA PRO A 329 22.10 12.99 10.57
C PRO A 329 22.85 14.33 10.48
N LEU A 330 22.35 15.35 11.19
CA LEU A 330 23.06 16.62 11.37
C LEU A 330 23.74 16.64 12.75
N PRO A 331 25.08 16.47 12.85
CA PRO A 331 25.79 16.67 14.10
C PRO A 331 25.92 18.17 14.43
N ILE A 332 25.64 18.53 15.67
CA ILE A 332 25.95 19.86 16.23
C ILE A 332 26.70 19.69 17.55
N ALA A 333 27.92 20.21 17.61
CA ALA A 333 28.71 20.34 18.83
C ALA A 333 28.56 21.75 19.43
N VAL A 334 28.49 21.87 20.76
CA VAL A 334 28.37 23.17 21.44
C VAL A 334 29.68 23.52 22.14
N ARG A 335 30.34 24.58 21.65
CA ARG A 335 31.64 25.04 22.16
C ARG A 335 31.43 26.18 23.15
N ASP A 336 32.19 26.20 24.24
CA ASP A 336 32.31 27.42 25.05
C ASP A 336 32.97 28.55 24.21
N PRO A 337 32.67 29.83 24.47
CA PRO A 337 33.32 30.94 23.77
C PRO A 337 34.84 30.89 23.98
N ASP A 338 35.60 31.24 22.95
CA ASP A 338 37.05 31.39 23.10
C ASP A 338 37.35 32.37 24.25
N PRO A 339 38.34 32.07 25.12
CA PRO A 339 38.67 32.94 26.23
C PRO A 339 39.22 34.25 25.66
N ILE A 340 38.36 35.28 25.65
CA ILE A 340 38.75 36.65 25.34
C ILE A 340 39.85 37.00 26.35
N LEU A 341 41.11 37.01 25.91
CA LEU A 341 42.17 37.63 26.71
C LEU A 341 41.71 39.06 26.93
N SER A 342 41.38 39.37 28.18
CA SER A 342 40.95 40.72 28.54
C SER A 342 42.02 41.72 28.09
N PRO A 343 41.67 42.99 27.80
CA PRO A 343 42.67 44.00 27.49
C PRO A 343 43.76 44.09 28.56
N MET A 344 43.40 43.78 29.82
CA MET A 344 44.35 43.59 30.91
C MET A 344 45.29 42.39 30.66
N GLY A 345 44.79 41.19 30.36
CA GLY A 345 45.62 40.01 30.07
C GLY A 345 46.63 40.21 28.94
N ILE A 346 46.22 40.90 27.86
CA ILE A 346 47.15 41.28 26.78
C ILE A 346 48.18 42.30 27.29
N SER A 347 47.75 43.30 28.06
CA SER A 347 48.64 44.29 28.69
C SER A 347 49.66 43.66 29.66
N TRP A 348 49.26 42.67 30.47
CA TRP A 348 50.18 41.93 31.35
C TRP A 348 51.22 41.14 30.55
N LEU A 349 50.84 40.47 29.46
CA LEU A 349 51.77 39.76 28.60
C LEU A 349 52.75 40.70 27.88
N VAL A 350 52.26 41.81 27.32
CA VAL A 350 53.11 42.81 26.65
C VAL A 350 54.02 43.53 27.64
N SER A 351 53.52 43.89 28.82
CA SER A 351 54.30 44.52 29.91
C SER A 351 55.37 43.58 30.48
N GLY A 352 55.05 42.30 30.65
CA GLY A 352 56.03 41.27 31.03
C GLY A 352 57.13 41.14 29.98
N LEU A 353 56.78 41.12 28.69
CA LEU A 353 57.75 41.03 27.60
C LEU A 353 58.67 42.27 27.53
N THR A 354 58.12 43.48 27.66
CA THR A 354 58.91 44.73 27.65
C THR A 354 59.82 44.85 28.87
N PHE A 355 59.38 44.39 30.05
CA PHE A 355 60.21 44.37 31.26
C PHE A 355 61.40 43.41 31.12
N VAL A 356 61.18 42.21 30.55
CA VAL A 356 62.27 41.25 30.26
C VAL A 356 63.25 41.83 29.23
N VAL A 357 62.75 42.45 28.16
CA VAL A 357 63.62 43.12 27.16
C VAL A 357 64.41 44.27 27.79
N ALA A 358 63.80 45.08 28.65
CA ALA A 358 64.49 46.16 29.37
C ALA A 358 65.60 45.62 30.28
N LEU A 359 65.36 44.54 31.03
CA LEU A 359 66.39 43.87 31.84
C LEU A 359 67.55 43.34 30.97
N ILE A 360 67.26 42.72 29.82
CA ILE A 360 68.28 42.25 28.88
C ILE A 360 69.11 43.43 28.36
N ILE A 361 68.49 44.55 27.99
CA ILE A 361 69.20 45.76 27.56
C ILE A 361 70.07 46.31 28.68
N ILE A 362 69.56 46.40 29.91
CA ILE A 362 70.34 46.86 31.09
C ILE A 362 71.56 45.96 31.32
N VAL A 363 71.40 44.63 31.25
CA VAL A 363 72.51 43.67 31.38
C VAL A 363 73.53 43.82 30.26
N ILE A 364 73.09 44.04 29.01
CA ILE A 364 74.00 44.29 27.88
C ILE A 364 74.75 45.61 28.07
N VAL A 365 74.06 46.69 28.43
CA VAL A 365 74.67 48.02 28.67
C VAL A 365 75.66 47.96 29.84
N ALA A 366 75.31 47.32 30.95
CA ALA A 366 76.22 47.10 32.07
C ALA A 366 77.46 46.31 31.64
N LYS A 367 77.30 45.25 30.82
CA LYS A 367 78.41 44.45 30.30
C LYS A 367 79.32 45.24 29.35
N VAL A 368 78.74 46.15 28.55
CA VAL A 368 79.49 47.07 27.68
C VAL A 368 80.24 48.14 28.48
N LEU A 369 79.62 48.69 29.53
CA LEU A 369 80.26 49.67 30.41
C LEU A 369 81.40 49.05 31.25
N CYS A 370 81.20 47.87 31.83
CA CYS A 370 82.26 47.13 32.54
C CYS A 370 83.43 46.74 31.62
N ASN A 371 83.19 46.47 30.33
CA ASN A 371 84.27 46.28 29.35
C ASN A 371 84.99 47.59 28.96
N LYS A 372 84.38 48.76 29.19
CA LYS A 372 84.99 50.06 28.86
C LYS A 372 86.00 50.54 29.90
N GLU A 373 85.82 50.18 31.18
CA GLU A 373 86.81 50.48 32.24
C GLU A 373 88.04 49.55 32.23
N ARG A 374 88.00 48.44 31.49
CA ARG A 374 89.09 47.45 31.47
C ARG A 374 90.21 47.77 30.46
N LYS A 375 90.64 49.04 30.40
CA LYS A 375 91.92 49.46 29.80
C LYS A 375 92.91 49.80 30.91
N PRO A 376 94.02 49.04 31.07
CA PRO A 376 94.96 49.27 32.16
C PRO A 376 95.88 50.45 31.88
N SER A 377 96.11 51.28 32.90
CA SER A 377 97.30 52.11 33.04
C SER A 377 98.09 51.61 34.25
N GLU A 378 99.37 51.30 34.06
CA GLU A 378 100.28 50.90 35.12
C GLU A 378 100.43 52.00 36.19
N LEU A 379 100.30 51.65 37.47
CA LEU A 379 101.38 51.90 38.44
C LEU A 379 101.28 50.91 39.63
N GLU A 380 102.37 50.77 40.37
CA GLU A 380 102.76 49.56 41.10
C GLU A 380 102.86 49.78 42.63
N ARG A 381 102.78 48.68 43.42
CA ARG A 381 103.08 48.54 44.89
C ARG A 381 102.18 49.34 45.85
N GLU A 382 101.84 48.90 47.07
CA GLU A 382 101.84 47.59 47.77
C GLU A 382 100.71 47.67 48.85
N THR A 383 100.30 46.69 49.68
CA THR A 383 100.99 45.54 50.31
C THR A 383 100.02 44.38 50.62
N ARG A 384 100.55 43.27 51.16
CA ARG A 384 99.87 42.11 51.80
C ARG A 384 99.08 42.51 53.08
N THR A 385 98.16 41.73 53.66
CA THR A 385 98.16 40.25 53.92
C THR A 385 96.77 39.61 54.10
N CYS A 386 96.65 38.34 53.68
CA CYS A 386 95.93 37.15 54.25
C CYS A 386 94.60 37.34 55.05
N VAL A 387 93.57 36.47 54.93
CA VAL A 387 93.58 35.00 55.14
C VAL A 387 92.56 34.27 54.23
N ASP A 388 92.78 32.97 54.03
CA ASP A 388 92.14 32.07 53.05
C ASP A 388 90.67 31.64 53.27
N ASN A 389 90.12 31.19 52.14
CA ASN A 389 88.89 30.43 51.94
C ASN A 389 88.75 29.19 52.85
N THR A 390 87.51 28.79 53.21
CA THR A 390 86.73 27.72 52.51
C THR A 390 85.41 27.35 53.20
N TYR A 391 84.48 26.81 52.39
CA TYR A 391 83.27 25.98 52.64
C TYR A 391 82.99 25.49 54.08
N ILE A 392 81.73 25.32 54.53
CA ILE A 392 80.77 24.30 54.08
C ILE A 392 79.30 24.79 54.15
N ALA A 393 78.50 24.53 53.10
CA ALA A 393 77.05 24.37 53.21
C ALA A 393 76.52 23.41 52.13
N LEU A 394 76.39 22.12 52.48
CA LEU A 394 75.70 21.12 51.68
C LEU A 394 74.69 20.42 52.58
N SER A 395 73.39 20.64 52.34
CA SER A 395 72.32 19.77 52.80
C SER A 395 71.14 19.87 51.83
N THR A 396 70.78 18.74 51.25
CA THR A 396 69.76 18.58 50.21
C THR A 396 68.44 18.08 50.77
N ASN A 397 67.35 18.33 50.03
CA ASN A 397 66.02 17.70 50.14
C ASN A 397 65.14 18.21 51.31
N LYS A 398 63.85 18.49 51.10
CA LYS A 398 62.87 17.60 50.47
C LYS A 398 61.69 18.33 49.81
N LEU A 399 61.12 17.63 48.81
CA LEU A 399 59.71 17.55 48.38
C LEU A 399 58.96 18.86 48.10
#